data_AF-A0A9Q0CZE6-F1
#
_entry.id   AF-A0A9Q0CZE6-F1
#
_cell.length_a   1.000
_cell.length_b   1.000
_cell.length_c   1.000
_cell.angle_alpha   90.00
_cell.angle_beta   90.00
_cell.angle_gamma   90.00
#
_symmetry.space_group_name_H-M   'P 1'
#
loop_
_entity.id
_entity.type
_entity.pdbx_description
1 polymer ?
#
loop_
_entity_poly.entity_id
_entity_poly.type
_entity_poly.pdbx_seq_one_letter_code
_entity_poly.pdbx_strand_id
1 'polypeptide(L)'
;MDPNWCLLPPELLQSIAEKVTSLADYIRFRAVCHPWRSASSPRPRHLPIQLPWLMLPFKFHGNDDTTRLFYDLSASKIHSLDLPELRGAEICGSSHGWFVLHKGQVTSLFNPITRDTISLPPYTVPPSDLGIAPLNVENAVIFFGDCCVNNSALCSTHNFSVLKALLTSSPMDTGCMVIVHTSSLWELAFCKIGDERWTVIQYHEMGPNKLYDICDLSCINGVLYTLNPYRFVTMYNLISPSKTELDWESDARFIYLVQGVDGDVLLIHYHGFVYADETLDSEIQHMVYKLSNDGEPMCIKVNDVSKNVFFVGGGCQAFALSSDHLQLPGAAKCVYYVSSWTEEKQDYLAWYNHKIKLGKLDNETVTDISGDLGSFQINGNWQQSLWLTPSLL
;
A
#
# COMPACT_ATOMS: atom_id res chain seq x y z
N MET A 1 -2.67 -43.81 21.71
CA MET A 1 -1.71 -43.19 20.78
C MET A 1 -2.49 -42.13 20.02
N ASP A 2 -2.08 -40.87 20.12
CA ASP A 2 -2.71 -39.83 19.32
C ASP A 2 -2.45 -40.11 17.84
N PRO A 3 -3.45 -39.93 16.96
CA PRO A 3 -3.26 -40.12 15.53
C PRO A 3 -2.19 -39.15 15.02
N ASN A 4 -1.11 -39.69 14.44
CA ASN A 4 -0.05 -38.89 13.85
C ASN A 4 -0.51 -38.40 12.47
N TRP A 5 -1.13 -37.23 12.46
CA TRP A 5 -1.61 -36.55 11.24
C TRP A 5 -0.51 -36.29 10.19
N CYS A 6 0.77 -36.33 10.57
CA CYS A 6 1.89 -36.22 9.63
C CYS A 6 2.09 -37.47 8.76
N LEU A 7 1.45 -38.60 9.11
CA LEU A 7 1.55 -39.87 8.36
C LEU A 7 0.42 -40.07 7.35
N LEU A 8 -0.45 -39.08 7.15
CA LEU A 8 -1.48 -39.16 6.12
C LEU A 8 -0.84 -39.27 4.72
N PRO A 9 -1.32 -40.19 3.87
CA PRO A 9 -0.90 -40.26 2.47
C PRO A 9 -1.05 -38.91 1.74
N PRO A 10 -0.06 -38.49 0.92
CA PRO A 10 -0.12 -37.23 0.18
C PRO A 10 -1.39 -37.07 -0.66
N GLU A 11 -1.93 -38.16 -1.22
CA GLU A 11 -3.13 -38.15 -2.06
C GLU A 11 -4.39 -37.77 -1.25
N LEU A 12 -4.46 -38.18 0.02
CA LEU A 12 -5.55 -37.80 0.91
C LEU A 12 -5.40 -36.33 1.35
N LEU A 13 -4.18 -35.90 1.64
CA LEU A 13 -3.90 -34.50 1.98
C LEU A 13 -4.26 -33.58 0.81
N GLN A 14 -3.90 -33.94 -0.42
CA GLN A 14 -4.30 -33.22 -1.62
C GLN A 14 -5.82 -33.17 -1.76
N SER A 15 -6.50 -34.30 -1.59
CA SER A 15 -7.97 -34.39 -1.68
C SER A 15 -8.69 -33.53 -0.62
N ILE A 16 -8.10 -33.39 0.57
CA ILE A 16 -8.60 -32.48 1.61
C ILE A 16 -8.35 -31.03 1.18
N ALA A 17 -7.13 -30.72 0.76
CA ALA A 17 -6.73 -29.38 0.34
C ALA A 17 -7.63 -28.84 -0.79
N GLU A 18 -8.01 -29.67 -1.76
CA GLU A 18 -8.91 -29.33 -2.87
C GLU A 18 -10.36 -29.01 -2.45
N LYS A 19 -10.74 -29.39 -1.23
CA LYS A 19 -12.08 -29.12 -0.66
C LYS A 19 -12.09 -27.93 0.30
N VAL A 20 -10.93 -27.39 0.65
CA VAL A 20 -10.85 -26.19 1.49
C VAL A 20 -11.24 -24.98 0.65
N THR A 21 -12.23 -24.22 1.09
CA THR A 21 -12.77 -23.08 0.32
C THR A 21 -12.35 -21.72 0.87
N SER A 22 -11.89 -21.67 2.13
CA SER A 22 -11.36 -20.46 2.76
C SER A 22 -9.86 -20.40 2.60
N LEU A 23 -9.33 -19.24 2.18
CA LEU A 23 -7.88 -19.05 2.14
C LEU A 23 -7.26 -19.14 3.54
N ALA A 24 -7.89 -18.57 4.56
CA ALA A 24 -7.37 -18.64 5.92
C ALA A 24 -7.20 -20.09 6.38
N ASP A 25 -8.17 -20.96 6.08
CA ASP A 25 -8.08 -22.38 6.40
C ASP A 25 -7.06 -23.12 5.52
N TYR A 26 -6.90 -22.70 4.26
CA TYR A 26 -5.87 -23.24 3.37
C TYR A 26 -4.46 -22.90 3.87
N ILE A 27 -4.27 -21.68 4.36
CA ILE A 27 -3.01 -21.25 4.98
C ILE A 27 -2.73 -22.08 6.23
N ARG A 28 -3.73 -22.25 7.11
CA ARG A 28 -3.61 -23.11 8.31
C ARG A 28 -3.28 -24.55 7.93
N PHE A 29 -3.95 -25.09 6.92
CA PHE A 29 -3.67 -26.43 6.39
C PHE A 29 -2.20 -26.56 5.97
N ARG A 30 -1.66 -25.57 5.25
CA ARG A 30 -0.25 -25.54 4.83
C ARG A 30 0.75 -25.25 5.95
N ALA A 31 0.27 -24.72 7.08
CA ALA A 31 1.09 -24.40 8.24
C ALA A 31 1.27 -25.57 9.22
N VAL A 32 0.52 -26.67 9.09
CA VAL A 32 0.57 -27.82 10.01
C VAL A 32 1.98 -28.43 10.09
N CYS A 33 2.51 -28.91 8.98
CA CYS A 33 3.85 -29.51 8.88
C CYS A 33 4.31 -29.61 7.41
N HIS A 34 5.56 -30.02 7.19
CA HIS A 34 6.14 -30.15 5.85
C HIS A 34 5.32 -31.09 4.92
N PRO A 35 4.93 -32.32 5.32
CA PRO A 35 4.10 -33.18 4.48
C PRO A 35 2.79 -32.53 3.99
N TRP A 36 2.07 -31.81 4.86
CA TRP A 36 0.83 -31.12 4.51
C TRP A 36 1.08 -29.98 3.53
N ARG A 37 2.11 -29.17 3.80
CA ARG A 37 2.52 -28.07 2.92
C ARG A 37 2.91 -28.55 1.53
N SER A 38 3.67 -29.65 1.45
CA SER A 38 4.17 -30.22 0.19
C SER A 38 3.09 -30.96 -0.61
N ALA A 39 2.10 -31.57 0.05
CA ALA A 39 1.00 -32.27 -0.61
C ALA A 39 -0.05 -31.32 -1.24
N SER A 40 -0.10 -30.08 -0.77
CA SER A 40 -0.99 -29.05 -1.31
C SER A 40 -0.27 -28.16 -2.34
N SER A 41 -0.99 -27.73 -3.37
CA SER A 41 -0.46 -26.74 -4.32
C SER A 41 -0.10 -25.43 -3.60
N PRO A 42 1.07 -24.83 -3.85
CA PRO A 42 1.32 -23.47 -3.42
C PRO A 42 0.36 -22.48 -4.10
N ARG A 43 -0.26 -22.86 -5.23
CA ARG A 43 -1.18 -22.07 -6.07
C ARG A 43 -2.52 -22.80 -6.25
N PRO A 44 -3.43 -22.79 -5.28
CA PRO A 44 -4.73 -23.43 -5.41
C PRO A 44 -5.61 -22.65 -6.40
N ARG A 45 -6.07 -23.31 -7.46
CA ARG A 45 -6.98 -22.71 -8.45
C ARG A 45 -8.46 -22.74 -8.04
N HIS A 46 -8.79 -23.51 -7.01
CA HIS A 46 -10.17 -23.71 -6.54
C HIS A 46 -10.59 -22.66 -5.50
N LEU A 47 -9.63 -21.94 -4.90
CA LEU A 47 -9.96 -20.89 -3.94
C LEU A 47 -10.55 -19.68 -4.68
N PRO A 48 -11.63 -19.07 -4.15
CA PRO A 48 -12.17 -17.86 -4.73
C PRO A 48 -11.19 -16.70 -4.52
N ILE A 49 -11.34 -15.64 -5.33
CA ILE A 49 -10.64 -14.38 -5.11
C ILE A 49 -10.94 -13.90 -3.68
N GLN A 50 -9.90 -13.73 -2.89
CA GLN A 50 -10.04 -13.31 -1.50
C GLN A 50 -10.04 -11.80 -1.43
N LEU A 51 -10.80 -11.28 -0.47
CA LEU A 51 -10.71 -9.89 -0.12
C LEU A 51 -9.33 -9.56 0.45
N PRO A 52 -8.88 -8.32 0.28
CA PRO A 52 -7.72 -7.82 0.99
C PRO A 52 -7.85 -8.02 2.49
N TRP A 53 -6.76 -8.44 3.12
CA TRP A 53 -6.59 -8.36 4.56
C TRP A 53 -5.96 -7.02 4.90
N LEU A 54 -6.43 -6.40 5.99
CA LEU A 54 -5.79 -5.22 6.54
C LEU A 54 -4.77 -5.66 7.60
N MET A 55 -3.48 -5.52 7.32
CA MET A 55 -2.47 -5.63 8.36
C MET A 55 -2.68 -4.49 9.36
N LEU A 56 -2.81 -4.83 10.63
CA LEU A 56 -3.00 -3.86 11.71
C LEU A 56 -1.65 -3.22 12.09
N PRO A 57 -1.68 -2.02 12.70
CA PRO A 57 -0.46 -1.35 13.09
C PRO A 57 0.36 -2.19 14.05
N PHE A 58 1.67 -2.09 13.92
CA PHE A 58 2.61 -2.85 14.72
C PHE A 58 3.68 -1.91 15.28
N LYS A 59 3.87 -1.95 16.61
CA LYS A 59 4.97 -1.22 17.25
C LYS A 59 6.21 -2.08 17.22
N PHE A 60 7.33 -1.53 16.78
CA PHE A 60 8.62 -2.20 16.90
C PHE A 60 9.02 -2.33 18.38
N HIS A 61 8.61 -3.43 19.03
CA HIS A 61 8.92 -3.76 20.42
C HIS A 61 10.19 -4.59 20.52
N GLY A 62 11.37 -3.96 20.55
CA GLY A 62 12.63 -4.70 20.62
C GLY A 62 12.75 -5.75 19.51
N ASN A 63 13.73 -6.64 19.60
CA ASN A 63 14.04 -7.55 18.49
C ASN A 63 13.19 -8.83 18.47
N ASP A 64 12.21 -9.00 19.35
CA ASP A 64 11.63 -10.32 19.62
C ASP A 64 10.20 -10.53 19.09
N ASP A 65 9.36 -9.48 18.96
CA ASP A 65 7.98 -9.67 18.47
C ASP A 65 7.90 -9.70 16.94
N THR A 66 7.64 -10.90 16.43
CA THR A 66 7.55 -11.23 15.01
C THR A 66 6.10 -11.42 14.57
N THR A 67 5.13 -11.25 15.48
CA THR A 67 3.72 -11.46 15.18
C THR A 67 3.14 -10.28 14.42
N ARG A 68 2.35 -10.55 13.40
CA ARG A 68 1.55 -9.56 12.67
C ARG A 68 0.08 -9.97 12.68
N LEU A 69 -0.78 -8.99 12.93
CA LEU A 69 -2.22 -9.16 12.96
C LEU A 69 -2.83 -8.68 11.65
N PHE A 70 -3.76 -9.46 11.11
CA PHE A 70 -4.44 -9.21 9.86
C PHE A 70 -5.94 -9.27 10.06
N TYR A 71 -6.64 -8.17 9.81
CA TYR A 71 -8.09 -8.14 9.80
C TYR A 71 -8.63 -8.63 8.46
N ASP A 72 -9.39 -9.71 8.50
CA ASP A 72 -10.06 -10.33 7.37
C ASP A 72 -11.46 -9.77 7.20
N LEU A 73 -11.64 -9.01 6.11
CA LEU A 73 -12.89 -8.37 5.74
C LEU A 73 -14.05 -9.34 5.51
N SER A 74 -13.76 -10.54 5.00
CA SER A 74 -14.80 -11.51 4.66
C SER A 74 -15.41 -12.15 5.90
N ALA A 75 -14.56 -12.42 6.89
CA ALA A 75 -14.93 -13.16 8.08
C ALA A 75 -15.17 -12.26 9.30
N SER A 76 -14.85 -10.97 9.21
CA SER A 76 -14.78 -10.03 10.33
C SER A 76 -13.97 -10.61 11.50
N LYS A 77 -12.79 -11.14 11.18
CA LYS A 77 -11.89 -11.83 12.14
C LYS A 77 -10.47 -11.31 12.03
N ILE A 78 -9.76 -11.35 13.14
CA ILE A 78 -8.32 -11.08 13.18
C ILE A 78 -7.58 -12.41 13.11
N HIS A 79 -6.71 -12.54 12.12
CA HIS A 79 -5.74 -13.62 12.02
C HIS A 79 -4.39 -13.16 12.54
N SER A 80 -3.65 -14.06 13.18
CA SER A 80 -2.29 -13.81 13.67
C SER A 80 -1.31 -14.67 12.88
N LEU A 81 -0.24 -14.05 12.37
CA LEU A 81 0.85 -14.73 11.67
C LEU A 81 2.18 -14.38 12.33
N ASP A 82 2.97 -15.40 12.66
CA ASP A 82 4.33 -15.22 13.13
C ASP A 82 5.29 -15.05 11.95
N LEU A 83 5.80 -13.84 11.71
CA LEU A 83 6.60 -13.44 10.55
C LEU A 83 8.03 -12.99 10.98
N PRO A 84 8.92 -13.91 11.37
CA PRO A 84 10.28 -13.58 11.78
C PRO A 84 11.12 -12.88 10.70
N GLU A 85 10.76 -13.04 9.43
CA GLU A 85 11.41 -12.38 8.29
C GLU A 85 11.27 -10.85 8.34
N LEU A 86 10.24 -10.33 9.02
CA LEU A 86 10.01 -8.89 9.19
C LEU A 86 10.85 -8.26 10.31
N ARG A 87 11.68 -9.05 11.01
CA ARG A 87 12.47 -8.55 12.14
C ARG A 87 13.47 -7.49 11.68
N GLY A 88 13.25 -6.26 12.18
CA GLY A 88 14.08 -5.10 11.86
C GLY A 88 13.97 -4.66 10.39
N ALA A 89 12.92 -5.08 9.68
CA ALA A 89 12.60 -4.61 8.34
C ALA A 89 11.42 -3.64 8.40
N GLU A 90 11.49 -2.58 7.62
CA GLU A 90 10.39 -1.66 7.34
C GLU A 90 9.58 -2.21 6.16
N ILE A 91 8.25 -2.14 6.23
CA ILE A 91 7.39 -2.48 5.10
C ILE A 91 7.04 -1.18 4.37
N CYS A 92 7.60 -1.02 3.19
CA CYS A 92 7.51 0.20 2.39
C CYS A 92 6.37 0.16 1.35
N GLY A 93 5.75 -1.00 1.17
CA GLY A 93 4.75 -1.23 0.15
C GLY A 93 4.16 -2.63 0.21
N SER A 94 2.97 -2.79 -0.35
CA SER A 94 2.32 -4.08 -0.57
C SER A 94 1.66 -4.08 -1.94
N SER A 95 1.96 -5.08 -2.76
CA SER A 95 1.36 -5.23 -4.08
C SER A 95 1.35 -6.70 -4.50
N HIS A 96 0.28 -7.14 -5.17
CA HIS A 96 0.15 -8.52 -5.68
C HIS A 96 0.37 -9.62 -4.61
N GLY A 97 0.10 -9.32 -3.34
CA GLY A 97 0.34 -10.24 -2.21
C GLY A 97 1.78 -10.29 -1.68
N TRP A 98 2.64 -9.39 -2.14
CA TRP A 98 4.03 -9.26 -1.72
C TRP A 98 4.27 -7.93 -0.99
N PHE A 99 5.05 -7.99 0.07
CA PHE A 99 5.61 -6.82 0.73
C PHE A 99 6.92 -6.40 0.08
N VAL A 100 7.14 -5.10 -0.01
CA VAL A 100 8.47 -4.53 -0.25
C VAL A 100 9.08 -4.22 1.10
N LEU A 101 10.11 -4.97 1.46
CA LEU A 101 10.84 -4.82 2.72
C LEU A 101 12.10 -4.01 2.50
N HIS A 102 12.39 -3.12 3.45
CA HIS A 102 13.64 -2.38 3.50
C HIS A 102 14.34 -2.61 4.84
N LYS A 103 15.60 -3.02 4.79
CA LYS A 103 16.41 -3.29 5.97
C LYS A 103 17.82 -2.76 5.78
N GLY A 104 18.08 -1.57 6.31
CA GLY A 104 19.36 -0.87 6.13
C GLY A 104 19.53 -0.38 4.69
N GLN A 105 20.35 -1.07 3.90
CA GLN A 105 20.56 -0.78 2.46
C GLN A 105 20.04 -1.89 1.54
N VAL A 106 19.40 -2.90 2.13
CA VAL A 106 18.90 -4.08 1.41
C VAL A 106 17.39 -3.97 1.27
N THR A 107 16.92 -4.05 0.03
CA THR A 107 15.51 -4.16 -0.28
C THR A 107 15.21 -5.60 -0.73
N SER A 108 14.04 -6.11 -0.37
CA SER A 108 13.60 -7.45 -0.80
C SER A 108 12.09 -7.51 -0.94
N LEU A 109 11.59 -8.40 -1.77
CA LEU A 109 10.19 -8.76 -1.81
C LEU A 109 9.94 -9.95 -0.91
N PHE A 110 8.84 -9.93 -0.15
CA PHE A 110 8.46 -11.02 0.74
C PHE A 110 6.97 -11.32 0.65
N ASN A 111 6.61 -12.58 0.43
CA ASN A 111 5.22 -13.02 0.51
C ASN A 111 4.95 -13.58 1.91
N PRO A 112 4.10 -12.92 2.74
CA PRO A 112 3.85 -13.35 4.12
C PRO A 112 3.11 -14.69 4.23
N ILE A 113 2.46 -15.14 3.15
CA ILE A 113 1.69 -16.37 3.10
C ILE A 113 2.55 -17.55 2.67
N THR A 114 3.32 -17.41 1.58
CA THR A 114 4.18 -18.49 1.07
C THR A 114 5.54 -18.54 1.76
N ARG A 115 5.97 -17.43 2.39
CA ARG A 115 7.32 -17.18 2.92
C ARG A 115 8.41 -17.05 1.86
N ASP A 116 8.03 -16.95 0.60
CA ASP A 116 9.00 -16.73 -0.48
C ASP A 116 9.61 -15.34 -0.34
N THR A 117 10.91 -15.26 -0.62
CA THR A 117 11.68 -14.01 -0.56
C THR A 117 12.47 -13.85 -1.86
N ILE A 118 12.45 -12.65 -2.41
CA ILE A 118 13.22 -12.27 -3.60
C ILE A 118 14.10 -11.09 -3.21
N SER A 119 15.43 -11.28 -3.25
CA SER A 119 16.37 -10.19 -3.00
C SER A 119 16.37 -9.22 -4.17
N LEU A 120 16.37 -7.93 -3.87
CA LEU A 120 16.56 -6.86 -4.85
C LEU A 120 18.00 -6.35 -4.75
N PRO A 121 18.52 -5.66 -5.79
CA PRO A 121 19.84 -5.07 -5.72
C PRO A 121 19.93 -4.08 -4.55
N PRO A 122 21.10 -3.97 -3.90
CA PRO A 122 21.30 -2.95 -2.88
C PRO A 122 21.12 -1.57 -3.50
N TYR A 123 20.41 -0.70 -2.79
CA TYR A 123 20.32 0.69 -3.22
C TYR A 123 21.59 1.43 -2.78
N THR A 124 22.61 1.41 -3.65
CA THR A 124 23.78 2.25 -3.49
C THR A 124 23.50 3.58 -4.16
N VAL A 125 23.18 4.61 -3.36
CA VAL A 125 23.24 6.00 -3.84
C VAL A 125 24.68 6.23 -4.34
N PRO A 126 24.92 6.49 -5.63
CA PRO A 126 26.22 7.01 -6.04
C PRO A 126 26.44 8.30 -5.25
N PRO A 127 27.63 8.56 -4.67
CA PRO A 127 27.90 9.85 -4.05
C PRO A 127 27.46 10.93 -5.02
N SER A 128 26.50 11.76 -4.61
CA SER A 128 25.87 12.69 -5.53
C SER A 128 26.95 13.64 -6.07
N ASP A 129 27.41 13.45 -7.30
CA ASP A 129 28.31 14.39 -8.02
C ASP A 129 27.66 15.78 -8.18
N LEU A 130 26.37 15.89 -7.82
CA LEU A 130 25.57 17.10 -7.91
C LEU A 130 25.79 18.10 -6.76
N GLY A 131 26.56 17.78 -5.72
CA GLY A 131 26.81 18.72 -4.61
C GLY A 131 25.54 19.23 -3.92
N ILE A 132 24.43 18.47 -4.04
CA ILE A 132 23.13 18.83 -3.48
C ILE A 132 23.22 18.58 -1.98
N ALA A 133 23.33 19.66 -1.21
CA ALA A 133 23.06 19.60 0.21
C ALA A 133 21.62 19.10 0.40
N PRO A 134 21.34 18.18 1.36
CA PRO A 134 19.98 17.85 1.73
C PRO A 134 19.21 19.15 1.94
N LEU A 135 18.08 19.31 1.27
CA LEU A 135 17.20 20.46 1.51
C LEU A 135 16.86 20.45 2.99
N ASN A 136 17.42 21.40 3.73
CA ASN A 136 17.23 21.56 5.16
C ASN A 136 15.88 22.23 5.37
N VAL A 137 14.79 21.51 5.03
CA VAL A 137 13.42 21.98 5.27
C VAL A 137 13.07 21.60 6.70
N GLU A 138 13.69 22.30 7.66
CA GLU A 138 13.25 22.27 9.04
C GLU A 138 11.75 22.63 9.04
N ASN A 139 10.91 21.68 9.48
CA ASN A 139 9.45 21.81 9.65
C ASN A 139 8.55 21.67 8.41
N ALA A 140 9.01 21.05 7.30
CA ALA A 140 8.06 20.59 6.28
C ALA A 140 7.27 19.36 6.78
N VAL A 141 5.94 19.45 6.79
CA VAL A 141 5.04 18.31 6.98
C VAL A 141 4.68 17.80 5.59
N ILE A 142 5.08 16.56 5.29
CA ILE A 142 4.84 15.96 3.97
C ILE A 142 3.66 15.00 4.10
N PHE A 143 2.71 15.12 3.19
CA PHE A 143 1.51 14.31 3.15
C PHE A 143 1.69 13.18 2.13
N PHE A 144 1.84 11.95 2.60
CA PHE A 144 1.80 10.73 1.78
C PHE A 144 0.47 10.03 2.00
N GLY A 145 -0.48 10.19 1.08
CA GLY A 145 -1.85 9.74 1.36
C GLY A 145 -2.43 10.41 2.62
N ASP A 146 -2.99 9.61 3.53
CA ASP A 146 -3.46 10.02 4.87
C ASP A 146 -2.33 10.13 5.93
N CYS A 147 -1.06 10.06 5.52
CA CYS A 147 0.07 10.01 6.44
C CYS A 147 0.85 11.31 6.46
N CYS A 148 0.91 11.94 7.64
CA CYS A 148 1.84 13.01 7.93
C CYS A 148 3.19 12.38 8.27
N VAL A 149 4.23 12.59 7.47
CA VAL A 149 5.59 12.24 7.90
C VAL A 149 6.32 13.53 8.26
N ASN A 150 6.77 13.63 9.51
CA ASN A 150 7.52 14.80 9.96
C ASN A 150 8.98 14.67 9.49
N ASN A 151 9.45 15.62 8.69
CA ASN A 151 10.76 15.59 8.04
C ASN A 151 11.94 15.47 9.03
N SER A 152 11.78 15.94 10.26
CA SER A 152 12.82 15.96 11.29
C SER A 152 13.28 14.56 11.75
N ALA A 153 12.42 13.54 11.69
CA ALA A 153 12.79 12.17 12.05
C ALA A 153 13.56 11.45 10.94
N LEU A 154 13.30 11.78 9.66
CA LEU A 154 13.94 11.16 8.50
C LEU A 154 15.27 11.81 8.14
N CYS A 155 15.40 13.13 8.28
CA CYS A 155 16.62 13.86 7.90
C CYS A 155 17.79 13.72 8.89
N SER A 156 17.55 13.22 10.11
CA SER A 156 18.59 13.16 11.15
C SER A 156 19.56 11.98 10.99
N THR A 157 19.32 11.07 10.05
CA THR A 157 20.25 10.00 9.71
C THR A 157 20.57 10.06 8.23
N HIS A 158 21.85 9.99 7.85
CA HIS A 158 22.32 9.86 6.47
C HIS A 158 21.91 8.50 5.81
N ASN A 159 20.78 7.93 6.22
CA ASN A 159 20.31 6.62 5.82
C ASN A 159 19.20 6.79 4.79
N PHE A 160 19.36 6.08 3.67
CA PHE A 160 18.35 5.90 2.65
C PHE A 160 17.08 5.25 3.26
N SER A 161 15.94 5.95 3.19
CA SER A 161 14.62 5.38 3.52
C SER A 161 13.72 5.38 2.29
N VAL A 162 12.97 4.30 2.14
CA VAL A 162 11.94 4.18 1.10
C VAL A 162 10.62 4.64 1.69
N LEU A 163 10.08 5.73 1.14
CA LEU A 163 8.82 6.35 1.58
C LEU A 163 7.61 5.54 1.10
N LYS A 164 7.68 5.05 -0.14
CA LYS A 164 6.65 4.21 -0.74
C LYS A 164 7.25 3.33 -1.82
N ALA A 165 6.76 2.11 -1.93
CA ALA A 165 7.14 1.17 -2.96
C ALA A 165 5.92 0.46 -3.58
N LEU A 166 6.00 0.14 -4.86
CA LEU A 166 5.00 -0.66 -5.55
C LEU A 166 5.61 -1.57 -6.61
N LEU A 167 4.84 -2.58 -7.02
CA LEU A 167 5.19 -3.48 -8.10
C LEU A 167 4.32 -3.19 -9.32
N THR A 168 4.86 -3.37 -10.52
CA THR A 168 4.09 -3.20 -11.76
C THR A 168 3.20 -4.40 -12.10
N SER A 169 3.51 -5.57 -11.55
CA SER A 169 2.81 -6.84 -11.74
C SER A 169 3.17 -7.81 -10.59
N SER A 170 2.76 -9.09 -10.67
CA SER A 170 3.30 -10.08 -9.73
C SER A 170 4.80 -10.21 -9.95
N PRO A 171 5.63 -10.36 -8.90
CA PRO A 171 7.07 -10.58 -9.06
C PRO A 171 7.39 -11.94 -9.68
N MET A 172 6.38 -12.80 -9.82
CA MET A 172 6.46 -14.06 -10.55
C MET A 172 6.23 -13.88 -12.06
N ASP A 173 5.73 -12.71 -12.49
CA ASP A 173 5.53 -12.38 -13.89
C ASP A 173 6.83 -11.88 -14.53
N THR A 174 7.06 -12.25 -15.79
CA THR A 174 8.23 -11.80 -16.54
C THR A 174 8.21 -10.29 -16.75
N GLY A 175 9.30 -9.63 -16.36
CA GLY A 175 9.44 -8.17 -16.55
C GLY A 175 8.83 -7.33 -15.43
N CYS A 176 8.40 -7.94 -14.32
CA CYS A 176 7.98 -7.19 -13.14
C CYS A 176 9.06 -6.21 -12.69
N MET A 177 8.66 -4.98 -12.40
CA MET A 177 9.51 -3.93 -11.85
C MET A 177 9.06 -3.57 -10.45
N VAL A 178 10.03 -3.28 -9.59
CA VAL A 178 9.83 -2.66 -8.28
C VAL A 178 10.17 -1.19 -8.42
N ILE A 179 9.26 -0.32 -7.97
CA ILE A 179 9.40 1.13 -8.04
C ILE A 179 9.40 1.66 -6.61
N VAL A 180 10.35 2.54 -6.29
CA VAL A 180 10.52 3.13 -4.96
C VAL A 180 10.58 4.66 -5.06
N HIS A 181 9.94 5.33 -4.11
CA HIS A 181 10.09 6.75 -3.85
C HIS A 181 10.89 6.94 -2.56
N THR A 182 11.92 7.78 -2.61
CA THR A 182 13.01 7.78 -1.60
C THR A 182 13.09 9.12 -0.85
N SER A 183 13.43 9.09 0.44
CA SER A 183 13.42 10.28 1.30
C SER A 183 14.64 11.19 1.15
N SER A 184 15.82 10.64 0.88
CA SER A 184 17.08 11.38 0.96
C SER A 184 17.30 12.33 -0.22
N LEU A 185 16.76 12.00 -1.39
CA LEU A 185 16.93 12.75 -2.64
C LEU A 185 15.62 13.04 -3.36
N TRP A 186 14.48 12.60 -2.81
CA TRP A 186 13.16 12.76 -3.45
C TRP A 186 13.12 12.14 -4.85
N GLU A 187 13.86 11.05 -5.00
CA GLU A 187 14.03 10.37 -6.28
C GLU A 187 13.05 9.21 -6.39
N LEU A 188 12.56 9.02 -7.60
CA LEU A 188 11.95 7.79 -8.03
C LEU A 188 13.03 6.88 -8.59
N ALA A 189 13.04 5.62 -8.21
CA ALA A 189 13.91 4.63 -8.79
C ALA A 189 13.15 3.34 -9.06
N PHE A 190 13.64 2.56 -10.01
CA PHE A 190 13.08 1.25 -10.31
C PHE A 190 14.15 0.22 -10.61
N CYS A 191 13.82 -1.05 -10.39
CA CYS A 191 14.60 -2.19 -10.86
C CYS A 191 13.66 -3.29 -11.34
N LYS A 192 14.08 -4.05 -12.36
CA LYS A 192 13.44 -5.31 -12.71
C LYS A 192 13.91 -6.40 -11.75
N ILE A 193 13.06 -7.41 -11.55
CA ILE A 193 13.49 -8.61 -10.81
C ILE A 193 14.68 -9.25 -11.53
N GLY A 194 15.79 -9.39 -10.81
CA GLY A 194 17.06 -9.91 -11.33
C GLY A 194 18.05 -8.85 -11.82
N ASP A 195 17.69 -7.56 -11.81
CA ASP A 195 18.66 -6.49 -12.07
C ASP A 195 19.73 -6.42 -10.97
N GLU A 196 20.95 -6.02 -11.35
CA GLU A 196 22.08 -5.84 -10.42
C GLU A 196 22.11 -4.44 -9.79
N ARG A 197 21.33 -3.49 -10.30
CA ARG A 197 21.31 -2.10 -9.84
C ARG A 197 19.95 -1.44 -10.08
N TRP A 198 19.67 -0.40 -9.30
CA TRP A 198 18.53 0.48 -9.51
C TRP A 198 18.79 1.47 -10.64
N THR A 199 17.74 1.80 -11.38
CA THR A 199 17.71 2.90 -12.35
C THR A 199 16.96 4.07 -11.72
N VAL A 200 17.64 5.21 -11.60
CA VAL A 200 17.04 6.44 -11.06
C VAL A 200 16.30 7.17 -12.18
N ILE A 201 15.06 7.57 -11.90
CA ILE A 201 14.26 8.45 -12.74
C ILE A 201 14.59 9.87 -12.30
N GLN A 202 15.30 10.61 -13.14
CA GLN A 202 15.59 12.02 -12.87
C GLN A 202 14.28 12.83 -12.90
N TYR A 203 13.89 13.33 -11.73
CA TYR A 203 12.69 14.14 -11.55
C TYR A 203 12.98 15.64 -11.37
N HIS A 204 14.23 16.01 -11.09
CA HIS A 204 14.61 17.37 -10.71
C HIS A 204 14.94 18.28 -11.89
N GLU A 205 14.05 19.21 -12.22
CA GLU A 205 14.43 20.51 -12.77
C GLU A 205 14.42 21.53 -11.62
N MET A 206 15.61 21.92 -11.15
CA MET A 206 15.75 22.83 -10.01
C MET A 206 15.19 24.23 -10.32
N GLY A 207 14.16 24.64 -9.59
CA GLY A 207 13.60 25.99 -9.63
C GLY A 207 13.06 26.41 -8.25
N PRO A 208 13.21 27.68 -7.86
CA PRO A 208 12.95 28.16 -6.48
C PRO A 208 11.47 28.11 -6.03
N ASN A 209 10.54 27.75 -6.93
CA ASN A 209 9.10 27.66 -6.67
C ASN A 209 8.53 26.24 -6.85
N LYS A 210 9.38 25.21 -6.98
CA LYS A 210 8.95 23.86 -7.38
C LYS A 210 9.28 22.81 -6.29
N LEU A 211 8.62 22.93 -5.14
CA LEU A 211 8.47 21.84 -4.17
C LEU A 211 7.37 20.90 -4.69
N TYR A 212 7.67 20.08 -5.70
CA TYR A 212 6.69 19.12 -6.21
C TYR A 212 6.75 17.82 -5.40
N ASP A 213 6.16 17.83 -4.20
CA ASP A 213 6.07 16.61 -3.40
C ASP A 213 5.12 15.60 -4.08
N ILE A 214 5.56 14.36 -4.27
CA ILE A 214 4.71 13.26 -4.73
C ILE A 214 3.91 12.77 -3.52
N CYS A 215 2.59 12.97 -3.51
CA CYS A 215 1.73 12.46 -2.43
C CYS A 215 1.30 11.01 -2.66
N ASP A 216 1.21 10.57 -3.93
CA ASP A 216 0.88 9.19 -4.28
C ASP A 216 1.56 8.74 -5.57
N LEU A 217 1.78 7.42 -5.71
CA LEU A 217 2.20 6.79 -6.95
C LEU A 217 1.45 5.48 -7.19
N SER A 218 1.15 5.21 -8.45
CA SER A 218 0.46 3.99 -8.89
C SER A 218 0.91 3.59 -10.30
N CYS A 219 1.01 2.29 -10.56
CA CYS A 219 1.25 1.78 -11.90
C CYS A 219 -0.09 1.35 -12.50
N ILE A 220 -0.55 2.06 -13.53
CA ILE A 220 -1.86 1.85 -14.14
C ILE A 220 -1.64 1.48 -15.61
N ASN A 221 -2.09 0.28 -16.01
CA ASN A 221 -1.89 -0.27 -17.35
C ASN A 221 -0.43 -0.21 -17.86
N GLY A 222 0.53 -0.44 -16.96
CA GLY A 222 1.96 -0.42 -17.29
C GLY A 222 2.59 0.96 -17.41
N VAL A 223 1.85 2.03 -17.13
CA VAL A 223 2.36 3.40 -17.04
C VAL A 223 2.45 3.80 -15.56
N LEU A 224 3.59 4.37 -15.15
CA LEU A 224 3.75 4.88 -13.80
C LEU A 224 3.14 6.29 -13.73
N TYR A 225 2.21 6.47 -12.82
CA TYR A 225 1.59 7.75 -12.49
C TYR A 225 2.08 8.22 -11.13
N THR A 226 2.44 9.50 -11.04
CA THR A 226 2.69 10.17 -9.76
C THR A 226 1.71 11.31 -9.59
N LEU A 227 1.17 11.47 -8.39
CA LEU A 227 0.24 12.52 -8.02
C LEU A 227 0.96 13.53 -7.14
N ASN A 228 0.81 14.80 -7.50
CA ASN A 228 1.16 15.92 -6.65
C ASN A 228 -0.10 16.43 -5.91
N PRO A 229 0.00 16.86 -4.64
CA PRO A 229 -1.16 17.31 -3.87
C PRO A 229 -1.82 18.58 -4.44
N TYR A 230 -1.14 19.31 -5.34
CA TYR A 230 -1.60 20.54 -5.97
C TYR A 230 -2.04 20.37 -7.43
N ARG A 231 -2.55 19.19 -7.81
CA ARG A 231 -3.31 18.93 -9.07
C ARG A 231 -2.50 18.48 -10.29
N PHE A 232 -1.23 18.12 -10.14
CA PHE A 232 -0.43 17.59 -11.24
C PHE A 232 -0.38 16.07 -11.19
N VAL A 233 -0.60 15.43 -12.35
CA VAL A 233 -0.26 14.02 -12.55
C VAL A 233 0.87 13.94 -13.56
N THR A 234 1.94 13.24 -13.20
CA THR A 234 3.03 12.95 -14.14
C THR A 234 2.96 11.49 -14.55
N MET A 235 2.96 11.26 -15.86
CA MET A 235 3.07 9.95 -16.48
C MET A 235 4.52 9.67 -16.82
N TYR A 236 5.05 8.54 -16.38
CA TYR A 236 6.38 8.08 -16.73
C TYR A 236 6.28 6.83 -17.60
N ASN A 237 6.95 6.88 -18.74
CA ASN A 237 7.23 5.69 -19.52
C ASN A 237 8.54 5.08 -19.02
N LEU A 238 8.42 3.93 -18.36
CA LEU A 238 9.57 3.22 -17.77
C LEU A 238 10.40 2.46 -18.82
N ILE A 239 9.84 2.21 -20.01
CA ILE A 239 10.50 1.47 -21.09
C ILE A 239 11.34 2.43 -21.94
N SER A 240 10.76 3.58 -22.27
CA SER A 240 11.41 4.68 -22.98
C SER A 240 11.37 5.90 -22.07
N PRO A 241 12.49 6.30 -21.42
CA PRO A 241 12.50 7.31 -20.38
C PRO A 241 12.02 8.66 -20.90
N SER A 242 10.72 8.88 -20.79
CA SER A 242 10.01 10.11 -21.14
C SER A 242 8.94 10.33 -20.09
N LYS A 243 8.70 11.59 -19.76
CA LYS A 243 7.60 11.99 -18.89
C LYS A 243 6.63 12.91 -19.60
N THR A 244 5.36 12.80 -19.24
CA THR A 244 4.30 13.71 -19.65
C THR A 244 3.63 14.26 -18.40
N GLU A 245 3.61 15.58 -18.26
CA GLU A 245 2.94 16.24 -17.15
C GLU A 245 1.53 16.63 -17.62
N LEU A 246 0.54 16.25 -16.81
CA LEU A 246 -0.87 16.58 -16.99
C LEU A 246 -1.28 17.50 -15.85
N ASP A 247 -1.69 18.71 -16.20
CA ASP A 247 -2.18 19.74 -15.28
C ASP A 247 -3.60 20.13 -15.67
N TRP A 248 -4.42 20.43 -14.68
CA TRP A 248 -5.80 20.86 -14.88
C TRP A 248 -6.29 21.76 -13.73
N GLU A 249 -7.26 22.63 -14.03
CA GLU A 249 -7.91 23.44 -13.00
C GLU A 249 -8.96 22.62 -12.23
N SER A 250 -8.82 22.53 -10.91
CA SER A 250 -9.83 21.90 -10.03
C SER A 250 -9.63 22.32 -8.58
N ASP A 251 -10.68 22.72 -7.88
CA ASP A 251 -10.58 23.06 -6.44
C ASP A 251 -10.44 21.84 -5.51
N ALA A 252 -10.52 20.62 -6.04
CA ALA A 252 -10.36 19.38 -5.27
C ALA A 252 -8.89 19.06 -4.97
N ARG A 253 -8.63 18.45 -3.80
CA ARG A 253 -7.30 17.92 -3.43
C ARG A 253 -7.32 16.40 -3.51
N PHE A 254 -6.55 15.82 -4.43
CA PHE A 254 -6.54 14.37 -4.61
C PHE A 254 -5.50 13.71 -3.72
N ILE A 255 -5.84 12.54 -3.19
CA ILE A 255 -4.97 11.80 -2.27
C ILE A 255 -4.53 10.47 -2.87
N TYR A 256 -5.40 9.81 -3.64
CA TYR A 256 -5.12 8.46 -4.13
C TYR A 256 -5.25 8.33 -5.65
N LEU A 257 -4.27 7.68 -6.28
CA LEU A 257 -4.28 7.17 -7.65
C LEU A 257 -4.66 5.69 -7.66
N VAL A 258 -5.72 5.36 -8.40
CA VAL A 258 -6.26 4.00 -8.45
C VAL A 258 -6.53 3.59 -9.90
N GLN A 259 -6.14 2.37 -10.25
CA GLN A 259 -6.63 1.73 -11.47
C GLN A 259 -8.07 1.24 -11.24
N GLY A 260 -9.02 1.77 -12.01
CA GLY A 260 -10.38 1.24 -12.07
C GLY A 260 -10.43 -0.11 -12.81
N VAL A 261 -11.46 -0.89 -12.55
CA VAL A 261 -11.64 -2.23 -13.14
C VAL A 261 -11.80 -2.22 -14.66
N ASP A 262 -12.29 -1.10 -15.21
CA ASP A 262 -12.41 -0.86 -16.64
C ASP A 262 -11.08 -0.37 -17.27
N GLY A 263 -10.01 -0.27 -16.47
CA GLY A 263 -8.69 0.24 -16.90
C GLY A 263 -8.53 1.75 -16.77
N ASP A 264 -9.54 2.45 -16.27
CA ASP A 264 -9.52 3.90 -16.09
C ASP A 264 -8.52 4.35 -15.01
N VAL A 265 -7.90 5.52 -15.20
CA VAL A 265 -7.11 6.20 -14.17
C VAL A 265 -8.06 6.99 -13.29
N LEU A 266 -8.25 6.53 -12.06
CA LEU A 266 -9.15 7.14 -11.09
C LEU A 266 -8.37 7.87 -10.01
N LEU A 267 -8.91 9.02 -9.60
CA LEU A 267 -8.41 9.87 -8.54
C LEU A 267 -9.46 9.91 -7.43
N ILE A 268 -9.08 9.55 -6.22
CA ILE A 268 -9.98 9.61 -5.06
C ILE A 268 -9.62 10.83 -4.24
N HIS A 269 -10.57 11.74 -4.15
CA HIS A 269 -10.54 12.87 -3.23
C HIS A 269 -11.03 12.40 -1.88
N TYR A 270 -10.24 12.66 -0.83
CA TYR A 270 -10.63 12.47 0.56
C TYR A 270 -10.69 13.81 1.27
N HIS A 271 -11.87 14.19 1.75
CA HIS A 271 -12.07 15.41 2.54
C HIS A 271 -11.98 15.05 4.03
N GLY A 272 -10.81 15.23 4.64
CA GLY A 272 -10.57 14.75 6.00
C GLY A 272 -9.64 15.60 6.90
N PHE A 273 -9.12 16.74 6.42
CA PHE A 273 -8.30 17.60 7.28
C PHE A 273 -8.77 19.05 7.33
N VAL A 274 -8.93 19.49 8.58
CA VAL A 274 -9.29 20.83 9.03
C VAL A 274 -8.02 21.69 9.05
N TYR A 275 -8.02 22.84 8.37
CA TYR A 275 -7.10 23.92 8.73
C TYR A 275 -7.59 24.58 10.03
N ALA A 276 -6.66 25.03 10.87
CA ALA A 276 -6.92 25.51 12.24
C ALA A 276 -7.94 26.67 12.39
N ASP A 277 -8.48 27.23 11.31
CA ASP A 277 -9.45 28.32 11.32
C ASP A 277 -10.82 27.98 10.71
N GLU A 278 -11.04 26.75 10.22
CA GLU A 278 -12.32 26.36 9.63
C GLU A 278 -13.03 25.33 10.53
N THR A 279 -14.14 25.75 11.13
CA THR A 279 -15.09 24.84 11.77
C THR A 279 -15.67 23.89 10.73
N LEU A 280 -15.08 22.70 10.61
CA LEU A 280 -15.54 21.69 9.67
C LEU A 280 -16.58 20.79 10.33
N ASP A 281 -17.83 21.09 10.02
CA ASP A 281 -19.00 20.21 10.20
C ASP A 281 -19.29 19.42 8.91
N SER A 282 -18.28 19.20 8.05
CA SER A 282 -18.48 18.54 6.76
C SER A 282 -18.37 17.03 6.90
N GLU A 283 -19.45 16.32 6.56
CA GLU A 283 -19.49 14.88 6.34
C GLU A 283 -18.32 14.44 5.43
N ILE A 284 -17.66 13.32 5.76
CA ILE A 284 -16.60 12.75 4.92
C ILE A 284 -17.21 12.40 3.56
N GLN A 285 -16.82 13.13 2.52
CA GLN A 285 -17.19 12.81 1.14
C GLN A 285 -15.96 12.26 0.42
N HIS A 286 -16.00 10.97 0.04
CA HIS A 286 -15.07 10.47 -0.96
C HIS A 286 -15.66 10.69 -2.34
N MET A 287 -15.01 11.51 -3.15
CA MET A 287 -15.41 11.72 -4.54
C MET A 287 -14.39 11.06 -5.45
N VAL A 288 -14.89 10.27 -6.40
CA VAL A 288 -14.06 9.59 -7.41
C VAL A 288 -14.10 10.40 -8.69
N TYR A 289 -12.94 10.64 -9.27
CA TYR A 289 -12.77 11.35 -10.53
C TYR A 289 -12.02 10.46 -11.50
N LYS A 290 -12.34 10.55 -12.79
CA LYS A 290 -11.60 9.92 -13.87
C LYS A 290 -10.70 10.97 -14.51
N LEU A 291 -9.41 10.65 -14.61
CA LEU A 291 -8.47 11.44 -15.40
C LEU A 291 -8.71 11.17 -16.88
N SER A 292 -9.04 12.22 -17.63
CA SER A 292 -9.16 12.21 -19.07
C SER A 292 -7.99 12.99 -19.68
N ASN A 293 -7.40 12.42 -20.73
CA ASN A 293 -6.37 13.07 -21.54
C ASN A 293 -6.75 13.09 -23.04
N ASP A 294 -8.05 12.90 -23.33
CA ASP A 294 -8.59 12.98 -24.69
C ASP A 294 -8.81 14.46 -25.06
N GLY A 295 -7.70 15.20 -25.22
CA GLY A 295 -7.70 16.65 -25.45
C GLY A 295 -6.94 17.40 -24.34
N GLU A 296 -7.51 18.51 -23.86
CA GLU A 296 -6.99 19.19 -22.67
C GLU A 296 -7.17 18.28 -21.44
N PRO A 297 -6.14 18.08 -20.59
CA PRO A 297 -6.25 17.24 -19.43
C PRO A 297 -7.35 17.74 -18.48
N MET A 298 -8.19 16.82 -18.01
CA MET A 298 -9.24 17.18 -17.05
C MET A 298 -9.63 16.00 -16.16
N CYS A 299 -10.19 16.32 -14.99
CA CYS A 299 -10.77 15.34 -14.08
C CYS A 299 -12.30 15.43 -14.10
N ILE A 300 -12.94 14.31 -14.43
CA ILE A 300 -14.39 14.21 -14.55
C ILE A 300 -14.93 13.42 -13.36
N LYS A 301 -15.84 13.99 -12.57
CA LYS A 301 -16.48 13.29 -11.44
C LYS A 301 -17.21 12.05 -11.96
N VAL A 302 -16.93 10.90 -11.34
CA VAL A 302 -17.58 9.62 -11.64
C VAL A 302 -18.73 9.42 -10.67
N ASN A 303 -19.95 9.41 -11.17
CA ASN A 303 -21.16 9.26 -10.34
C ASN A 303 -21.51 7.79 -10.06
N ASP A 304 -21.16 6.88 -10.98
CA ASP A 304 -21.39 5.45 -10.81
C ASP A 304 -20.06 4.71 -10.75
N VAL A 305 -19.71 4.30 -9.53
CA VAL A 305 -18.53 3.46 -9.25
C VAL A 305 -18.94 2.06 -8.81
N SER A 306 -20.17 1.62 -9.09
CA SER A 306 -20.72 0.35 -8.59
C SER A 306 -19.94 -0.90 -8.97
N LYS A 307 -19.21 -0.85 -10.10
CA LYS A 307 -18.29 -1.92 -10.54
C LYS A 307 -17.02 -2.02 -9.71
N ASN A 308 -16.62 -0.93 -9.04
CA ASN A 308 -15.37 -0.83 -8.29
C ASN A 308 -15.64 -0.92 -6.79
N VAL A 309 -14.81 -1.70 -6.11
CA VAL A 309 -14.69 -1.69 -4.65
C VAL A 309 -13.29 -1.19 -4.32
N PHE A 310 -13.19 -0.03 -3.69
CA PHE A 310 -11.92 0.65 -3.45
C PHE A 310 -11.37 0.30 -2.08
N PHE A 311 -10.06 0.09 -2.01
CA PHE A 311 -9.31 -0.07 -0.77
C PHE A 311 -8.29 1.05 -0.71
N VAL A 312 -8.43 1.94 0.25
CA VAL A 312 -7.61 3.16 0.41
C VAL A 312 -7.13 3.29 1.87
N GLY A 313 -6.19 4.20 2.12
CA GLY A 313 -5.59 4.38 3.44
C GLY A 313 -4.45 3.41 3.75
N GLY A 314 -3.81 3.58 4.90
CA GLY A 314 -2.70 2.73 5.34
C GLY A 314 -1.36 3.00 4.64
N GLY A 315 -1.10 4.25 4.26
CA GLY A 315 0.21 4.76 3.89
C GLY A 315 0.91 4.22 2.64
N CYS A 316 0.40 3.18 1.95
CA CYS A 316 1.24 2.52 0.95
C CYS A 316 0.62 2.20 -0.42
N GLN A 317 -0.69 1.95 -0.58
CA GLN A 317 -1.28 1.85 -1.94
C GLN A 317 -2.80 1.81 -1.89
N ALA A 318 -3.43 2.52 -2.82
CA ALA A 318 -4.85 2.39 -3.10
C ALA A 318 -5.07 1.49 -4.32
N PHE A 319 -6.09 0.65 -4.30
CA PHE A 319 -6.46 -0.20 -5.43
C PHE A 319 -7.97 -0.47 -5.47
N ALA A 320 -8.45 -0.94 -6.61
CA ALA A 320 -9.84 -1.34 -6.80
C ALA A 320 -9.96 -2.82 -7.18
N LEU A 321 -11.04 -3.46 -6.73
CA LEU A 321 -11.45 -4.79 -7.17
C LEU A 321 -12.84 -4.72 -7.82
N SER A 322 -13.14 -5.69 -8.68
CA SER A 322 -14.48 -5.81 -9.29
C SER A 322 -15.50 -6.28 -8.26
N SER A 323 -16.61 -5.56 -8.15
CA SER A 323 -17.74 -5.96 -7.31
C SER A 323 -18.35 -7.29 -7.75
N ASP A 324 -18.30 -7.64 -9.04
CA ASP A 324 -18.79 -8.93 -9.56
C ASP A 324 -17.96 -10.12 -9.07
N HIS A 325 -16.66 -9.89 -8.82
CA HIS A 325 -15.76 -10.91 -8.31
C HIS A 325 -15.86 -11.08 -6.79
N LEU A 326 -16.35 -10.06 -6.09
CA LEU A 326 -16.47 -10.06 -4.64
C LEU A 326 -17.88 -10.54 -4.26
N GLN A 327 -18.00 -11.79 -3.81
CA GLN A 327 -19.24 -12.32 -3.22
C GLN A 327 -19.53 -11.74 -1.82
N LEU A 328 -19.29 -10.45 -1.64
CA LEU A 328 -19.56 -9.71 -0.42
C LEU A 328 -20.97 -9.12 -0.49
N PRO A 329 -21.88 -9.46 0.44
CA PRO A 329 -23.19 -8.83 0.52
C PRO A 329 -23.04 -7.30 0.68
N GLY A 330 -23.54 -6.54 -0.29
CA GLY A 330 -23.50 -5.07 -0.26
C GLY A 330 -22.13 -4.45 -0.56
N ALA A 331 -21.19 -5.15 -1.22
CA ALA A 331 -19.88 -4.60 -1.58
C ALA A 331 -19.91 -3.54 -2.69
N ALA A 332 -20.95 -3.54 -3.52
CA ALA A 332 -21.12 -2.55 -4.57
C ALA A 332 -21.04 -1.14 -3.97
N LYS A 333 -20.29 -0.26 -4.62
CA LYS A 333 -20.10 1.16 -4.23
C LYS A 333 -19.29 1.41 -2.95
N CYS A 334 -18.60 0.40 -2.40
CA CYS A 334 -17.87 0.55 -1.14
C CYS A 334 -16.46 1.12 -1.35
N VAL A 335 -16.15 2.18 -0.62
CA VAL A 335 -14.76 2.56 -0.31
C VAL A 335 -14.44 2.05 1.08
N TYR A 336 -13.53 1.08 1.16
CA TYR A 336 -12.90 0.63 2.39
C TYR A 336 -11.70 1.52 2.65
N TYR A 337 -11.80 2.35 3.68
CA TYR A 337 -10.72 3.26 4.05
C TYR A 337 -10.26 2.99 5.47
N VAL A 338 -8.97 3.19 5.68
CA VAL A 338 -8.35 3.20 6.99
C VAL A 338 -8.17 4.65 7.40
N SER A 339 -9.03 5.16 8.27
CA SER A 339 -8.80 6.47 8.88
C SER A 339 -8.05 6.33 10.19
N SER A 340 -7.22 7.34 10.46
CA SER A 340 -6.77 7.64 11.80
C SER A 340 -7.45 8.88 12.35
N TRP A 341 -7.92 8.85 13.58
CA TRP A 341 -8.37 10.05 14.30
C TRP A 341 -7.70 10.14 15.68
N THR A 342 -7.58 11.36 16.19
CA THR A 342 -7.17 11.66 17.56
C THR A 342 -8.41 11.95 18.41
N GLU A 343 -8.42 11.55 19.68
CA GLU A 343 -9.52 11.88 20.61
C GLU A 343 -9.45 13.32 21.15
N GLU A 344 -8.28 13.96 21.07
CA GLU A 344 -8.05 15.33 21.55
C GLU A 344 -7.81 16.29 20.38
N LYS A 345 -8.51 17.43 20.40
CA LYS A 345 -8.55 18.47 19.35
C LYS A 345 -7.41 19.50 19.46
N GLN A 346 -6.32 19.20 20.17
CA GLN A 346 -5.24 20.17 20.40
C GLN A 346 -3.87 19.65 19.96
N ASP A 347 -3.19 20.51 19.18
CA ASP A 347 -1.82 20.45 18.65
C ASP A 347 -1.45 19.33 17.65
N TYR A 348 -1.34 19.75 16.39
CA TYR A 348 -1.04 18.99 15.15
C TYR A 348 0.27 18.20 15.13
N LEU A 349 1.10 18.27 16.17
CA LEU A 349 2.48 17.77 16.16
C LEU A 349 2.81 16.80 17.31
N ALA A 350 1.84 16.49 18.18
CA ALA A 350 2.11 15.66 19.34
C ALA A 350 1.75 14.17 19.12
N TRP A 351 2.66 13.33 19.60
CA TRP A 351 2.64 11.96 20.13
C TRP A 351 1.30 11.22 20.41
N TYR A 352 0.24 11.45 19.64
CA TYR A 352 -1.07 10.87 19.92
C TYR A 352 -1.25 9.48 19.33
N ASN A 353 -2.09 8.70 20.00
CA ASN A 353 -2.53 7.38 19.54
C ASN A 353 -3.64 7.57 18.50
N HIS A 354 -3.28 7.36 17.25
CA HIS A 354 -4.16 7.26 16.09
C HIS A 354 -4.93 5.96 16.17
N LYS A 355 -6.25 6.02 16.36
CA LYS A 355 -7.10 4.82 16.31
C LYS A 355 -7.40 4.45 14.86
N ILE A 356 -7.51 3.15 14.58
CA ILE A 356 -7.83 2.64 13.25
C ILE A 356 -9.26 2.15 13.22
N LYS A 357 -10.01 2.64 12.24
CA LYS A 357 -11.31 2.10 11.86
C LYS A 357 -11.26 1.75 10.40
N LEU A 358 -12.05 0.74 10.09
CA LEU A 358 -12.46 0.45 8.75
C LEU A 358 -13.85 1.05 8.53
N GLY A 359 -13.90 2.07 7.69
CA GLY A 359 -15.15 2.62 7.20
C GLY A 359 -15.55 2.01 5.86
N LYS A 360 -16.85 1.94 5.63
CA LYS A 360 -17.46 1.71 4.32
C LYS A 360 -18.27 2.95 3.94
N LEU A 361 -17.94 3.56 2.80
CA LEU A 361 -18.78 4.58 2.19
C LEU A 361 -19.79 3.93 1.22
N ASP A 362 -21.09 4.24 1.35
CA ASP A 362 -22.13 3.87 0.37
C ASP A 362 -23.06 5.06 0.13
N ASN A 363 -23.10 5.57 -1.12
CA ASN A 363 -23.86 6.76 -1.52
C ASN A 363 -23.71 7.93 -0.51
N GLU A 364 -22.46 8.36 -0.29
CA GLU A 364 -22.10 9.47 0.62
C GLU A 364 -22.34 9.20 2.11
N THR A 365 -22.85 8.02 2.48
CA THR A 365 -23.01 7.63 3.88
C THR A 365 -21.82 6.81 4.36
N VAL A 366 -21.13 7.30 5.40
CA VAL A 366 -20.07 6.57 6.06
C VAL A 366 -20.64 5.63 7.12
N THR A 367 -20.23 4.37 7.07
CA THR A 367 -20.55 3.36 8.08
C THR A 367 -19.28 2.76 8.65
N ASP A 368 -19.13 2.78 9.97
CA ASP A 368 -18.06 2.02 10.66
C ASP A 368 -18.46 0.54 10.66
N ILE A 369 -17.57 -0.31 10.16
CA ILE A 369 -17.84 -1.75 9.99
C ILE A 369 -16.92 -2.65 10.81
N SER A 370 -15.94 -2.10 11.52
CA SER A 370 -15.00 -2.88 12.33
C SER A 370 -14.94 -2.48 13.79
N GLY A 371 -15.40 -1.27 14.14
CA GLY A 371 -15.04 -0.64 15.41
C GLY A 371 -13.54 -0.33 15.46
N ASP A 372 -13.01 -0.13 16.67
CA ASP A 372 -11.61 0.17 16.92
C ASP A 372 -10.72 -1.07 16.68
N LEU A 373 -9.91 -1.03 15.62
CA LEU A 373 -8.97 -2.08 15.22
C LEU A 373 -7.58 -1.92 15.85
N GLY A 374 -7.40 -0.94 16.72
CA GLY A 374 -6.14 -0.68 17.42
C GLY A 374 -5.66 0.75 17.21
N SER A 375 -4.50 1.06 17.80
CA SER A 375 -3.92 2.40 17.71
C SER A 375 -2.41 2.40 17.48
N PHE A 376 -1.91 3.50 16.90
CA PHE A 376 -0.48 3.71 16.61
C PHE A 376 -0.08 5.18 16.80
N GLN A 377 1.22 5.48 16.84
CA GLN A 377 1.71 6.87 16.89
C GLN A 377 2.46 7.21 15.60
N ILE A 378 2.12 8.34 14.97
CA ILE A 378 2.72 8.78 13.69
C ILE A 378 4.25 9.00 13.80
N ASN A 379 4.73 9.53 14.93
CA ASN A 379 6.15 9.84 15.14
C ASN A 379 6.89 8.79 15.99
N GLY A 380 6.33 7.58 16.15
CA GLY A 380 6.99 6.50 16.87
C GLY A 380 7.56 5.44 15.94
N ASN A 381 8.30 4.47 16.50
CA ASN A 381 8.72 3.27 15.77
C ASN A 381 7.50 2.36 15.52
N TRP A 382 6.62 2.76 14.61
CA TRP A 382 5.41 2.03 14.24
C TRP A 382 5.40 1.74 12.75
N GLN A 383 5.06 0.50 12.42
CA GLN A 383 4.56 0.16 11.10
C GLN A 383 3.07 0.51 11.06
N GLN A 384 2.67 1.29 10.06
CA GLN A 384 1.27 1.63 9.84
C GLN A 384 0.49 0.45 9.29
N SER A 385 -0.84 0.54 9.38
CA SER A 385 -1.73 -0.44 8.76
C SER A 385 -1.53 -0.50 7.25
N LEU A 386 -1.70 -1.67 6.64
CA LEU A 386 -1.38 -1.89 5.23
C LEU A 386 -2.34 -2.90 4.62
N TRP A 387 -2.88 -2.60 3.45
CA TRP A 387 -3.65 -3.57 2.68
C TRP A 387 -2.75 -4.63 2.06
N LEU A 388 -3.08 -5.89 2.29
CA LEU A 388 -2.46 -7.04 1.65
C LEU A 388 -3.55 -7.79 0.88
N THR A 389 -3.40 -7.95 -0.43
CA THR A 389 -4.20 -8.90 -1.21
C THR A 389 -3.59 -10.28 -1.04
N PRO A 390 -4.12 -11.15 -0.15
CA PRO A 390 -3.42 -12.38 0.18
C PRO A 390 -3.35 -13.26 -1.08
N SER A 391 -2.14 -13.43 -1.60
CA SER A 391 -1.90 -14.18 -2.82
C SER A 391 -1.04 -15.39 -2.52
N LEU A 392 -1.53 -16.53 -3.00
CA LEU A 392 -0.76 -17.75 -3.15
C LEU A 392 -0.13 -17.87 -4.55
N LEU A 393 -0.44 -16.92 -5.44
CA LEU A 393 -0.08 -16.87 -6.86
C LEU A 393 1.24 -16.15 -7.10
#